data_AF-A0A7Y2CSU6-F1
#
_entry.id   AF-A0A7Y2CSU6-F1
#
_cell.length_a   1.000
_cell.length_b   1.000
_cell.length_c   1.000
_cell.angle_alpha   90.00
_cell.angle_beta   90.00
_cell.angle_gamma   90.00
#
_symmetry.space_group_name_H-M   'P 1'
#
loop_
_entity.id
_entity.type
_entity.pdbx_description
1 polymer ?
#
loop_
_entity_poly.entity_id
_entity_poly.type
_entity_poly.pdbx_seq_one_letter_code
_entity_poly.pdbx_strand_id
1 'polypeptide(L)' 'MRLLIGDQEWRADAQCRKEGVPTERFFPWRGESQTAAKECCSRCPVRQECYDFAVENDERGIFGGVLFSR' A
#
# COMPACT_ATOMS: atom_id res chain seq x y z
N MET A 1 -12.08 -18.08 12.94
CA MET A 1 -12.80 -18.32 11.68
C MET A 1 -12.89 -17.00 10.94
N ARG A 2 -12.01 -16.73 9.97
CA ARG A 2 -11.94 -15.46 9.22
C ARG A 2 -12.49 -15.72 7.82
N LEU A 3 -13.59 -15.06 7.47
CA LEU A 3 -14.33 -15.25 6.22
C LEU A 3 -13.57 -14.57 5.07
N LEU A 4 -13.06 -15.37 4.14
CA LEU A 4 -12.08 -14.99 3.11
C LEU A 4 -12.60 -14.12 1.93
N ILE A 5 -13.72 -13.39 2.09
CA ILE A 5 -14.29 -12.57 1.00
C ILE A 5 -14.47 -11.09 1.41
N GLY A 6 -14.35 -10.72 2.70
CA GLY A 6 -14.59 -9.33 3.18
C GLY A 6 -13.36 -8.54 3.66
N ASP A 7 -12.23 -9.20 3.93
CA ASP A 7 -11.09 -8.56 4.63
C ASP A 7 -10.26 -7.56 3.80
N GLN A 8 -10.59 -7.40 2.52
CA GLN A 8 -9.83 -6.58 1.59
C GLN A 8 -10.69 -5.62 0.76
N GLU A 9 -11.95 -5.39 1.14
CA GLU A 9 -12.82 -4.42 0.46
C GLU A 9 -12.20 -3.02 0.43
N TRP A 10 -11.42 -2.66 1.45
CA TRP A 10 -10.66 -1.41 1.51
C TRP A 10 -9.72 -1.22 0.30
N ARG A 11 -9.26 -2.30 -0.35
CA ARG A 11 -8.41 -2.22 -1.55
C ARG A 11 -9.15 -1.64 -2.76
N ALA A 12 -10.48 -1.70 -2.78
CA ALA A 12 -11.28 -1.04 -3.83
C ALA A 12 -11.22 0.49 -3.69
N ASP A 13 -11.02 0.99 -2.48
CA ASP A 13 -10.94 2.42 -2.17
C ASP A 13 -9.53 3.00 -2.16
N ALA A 14 -8.51 2.16 -2.39
CA ALA A 14 -7.12 2.57 -2.47
C ALA A 14 -6.88 3.58 -3.62
N GLN A 15 -6.37 4.76 -3.26
CA GLN A 15 -6.12 5.84 -4.22
C GLN A 15 -5.09 5.44 -5.27
N CYS A 16 -4.05 4.70 -4.89
CA CYS A 16 -3.04 4.20 -5.84
C CYS A 16 -3.64 3.34 -6.97
N ARG A 17 -4.70 2.59 -6.67
CA ARG A 17 -5.46 1.83 -7.67
C ARG A 17 -6.31 2.74 -8.54
N LYS A 18 -7.03 3.68 -7.94
CA LYS A 18 -7.91 4.63 -8.66
C LYS A 18 -7.12 5.54 -9.60
N GLU A 19 -5.92 5.94 -9.21
CA GLU A 19 -5.00 6.77 -10.00
C GLU A 19 -4.16 5.97 -11.00
N GLY A 20 -4.23 4.63 -10.96
CA GLY A 20 -3.45 3.77 -11.85
C GLY A 20 -1.94 3.86 -11.62
N VAL A 21 -1.50 4.11 -10.38
CA VAL A 21 -0.07 4.18 -10.05
C VAL A 21 0.53 2.77 -10.16
N PRO A 22 1.60 2.57 -10.97
CA PRO A 22 2.16 1.25 -11.15
C PRO A 22 2.77 0.72 -9.86
N THR A 23 2.50 -0.55 -9.56
CA THR A 23 2.95 -1.27 -8.37
C THR A 23 4.45 -1.09 -8.13
N GLU A 24 5.26 -1.11 -9.19
CA GLU A 24 6.73 -0.98 -9.14
C GLU A 24 7.22 0.29 -8.42
N ARG A 25 6.45 1.40 -8.45
CA ARG A 25 6.80 2.62 -7.71
C ARG A 25 6.82 2.45 -6.21
N PHE A 26 6.10 1.46 -5.69
CA PHE A 26 6.05 1.14 -4.27
C PHE A 26 7.22 0.23 -3.84
N PHE A 27 8.12 -0.16 -4.75
CA PHE A 27 9.27 -1.04 -4.48
C PHE A 27 10.60 -0.32 -4.83
N PRO A 28 11.10 0.56 -3.94
CA PRO A 28 12.21 1.48 -4.24
C PRO A 28 13.58 0.83 -4.49
N TRP A 29 13.72 -0.46 -4.17
CA TRP A 29 14.87 -1.32 -4.46
C TRP A 29 15.17 -1.43 -5.97
N ARG A 30 14.21 -1.01 -6.81
CA ARG A 30 14.31 -0.92 -8.26
C ARG A 30 14.92 0.39 -8.76
N GLY A 31 15.32 1.29 -7.86
CA GLY A 31 15.87 2.62 -8.21
C GLY A 31 14.80 3.72 -8.40
N GLU A 32 13.54 3.39 -8.15
CA GLU A 32 12.41 4.33 -8.22
C GLU A 32 12.36 5.26 -7.00
N SER A 33 11.87 6.49 -7.21
CA SER A 33 11.73 7.49 -6.15
C SER A 33 10.60 7.14 -5.18
N GLN A 34 10.90 7.10 -3.88
CA GLN A 34 9.91 6.87 -2.82
C GLN A 34 8.92 8.04 -2.68
N THR A 35 9.27 9.22 -3.15
CA THR A 35 8.48 10.44 -2.93
C THR A 35 7.11 10.34 -3.57
N ALA A 36 7.03 9.90 -4.83
CA ALA A 36 5.77 9.78 -5.55
C ALA A 36 4.82 8.77 -4.87
N ALA A 37 5.36 7.65 -4.38
CA ALA A 37 4.60 6.65 -3.64
C ALA A 37 4.07 7.21 -2.31
N LYS A 38 4.91 7.91 -1.55
CA LYS A 38 4.52 8.54 -0.27
C LYS A 38 3.48 9.64 -0.46
N GLU A 39 3.60 10.45 -1.51
CA GLU A 39 2.61 11.47 -1.87
C GLU A 39 1.25 10.86 -2.21
N CYS A 40 1.22 9.79 -3.01
CA CYS A 40 -0.01 9.05 -3.29
C CYS A 40 -0.63 8.51 -1.99
N CYS A 41 0.16 7.89 -1.12
CA CYS A 41 -0.32 7.39 0.16
C CYS A 41 -0.86 8.50 1.09
N SER A 42 -0.34 9.73 1.02
CA SER A 42 -0.78 10.84 1.87
C SER A 42 -2.25 11.25 1.64
N ARG A 43 -2.79 10.96 0.45
CA ARG A 43 -4.16 11.28 0.05
C ARG A 43 -5.08 10.05 0.04
N CYS A 44 -4.56 8.88 0.41
CA CYS A 44 -5.27 7.62 0.35
C CYS A 44 -6.20 7.46 1.57
N PRO A 45 -7.52 7.26 1.39
CA PRO A 45 -8.47 7.16 2.51
C PRO A 45 -8.27 5.89 3.35
N VAL A 46 -7.70 4.84 2.76
CA VAL A 46 -7.50 3.51 3.36
C VAL A 46 -6.06 3.28 3.83
N ARG A 47 -5.38 4.35 4.24
CA ARG A 47 -3.95 4.32 4.59
C ARG A 47 -3.69 3.42 5.79
N GLN A 48 -4.60 3.38 6.76
CA GLN A 48 -4.44 2.60 7.99
C GLN A 48 -4.60 1.11 7.71
N GLU A 49 -5.64 0.72 7.00
CA GLU A 49 -5.89 -0.67 6.58
C GLU A 49 -4.75 -1.21 5.71
N CYS A 50 -4.19 -0.36 4.84
CA CYS A 50 -3.03 -0.69 4.04
C CYS A 50 -1.77 -0.92 4.90
N TYR A 51 -1.56 -0.12 5.94
CA TYR A 51 -0.46 -0.28 6.89
C TYR A 51 -0.63 -1.56 7.73
N ASP A 52 -1.82 -1.78 8.28
CA ASP A 52 -2.13 -2.94 9.12
C ASP A 52 -1.97 -4.24 8.32
N PHE A 53 -2.41 -4.25 7.06
CA PHE A 53 -2.18 -5.36 6.16
C PHE A 53 -0.69 -5.69 6.00
N ALA A 54 0.16 -4.67 5.82
CA ALA A 54 1.60 -4.88 5.65
C ALA A 54 2.27 -5.44 6.92
N VAL A 55 1.83 -4.98 8.09
CA VAL A 55 2.28 -5.50 9.39
C VAL A 55 1.86 -6.96 9.58
N GLU A 56 0.58 -7.28 9.31
CA GLU A 56 0.03 -8.63 9.50
C GLU A 56 0.64 -9.67 8.54
N ASN A 57 1.11 -9.25 7.36
CA ASN A 57 1.54 -10.14 6.28
C ASN A 57 3.05 -10.09 6.00
N ASP A 58 3.84 -9.37 6.81
CA ASP A 58 5.29 -9.20 6.62
C ASP A 58 5.65 -8.73 5.20
N GLU A 59 4.89 -7.76 4.69
CA GLU A 59 5.03 -7.27 3.32
C GLU A 59 6.26 -6.39 3.15
N ARG A 60 6.77 -6.33 1.91
CA ARG A 60 7.94 -5.50 1.55
C ARG A 60 7.55 -4.46 0.51
N GLY A 61 7.95 -3.22 0.70
CA GLY A 61 7.57 -2.08 -0.16
C GLY A 61 6.96 -0.94 0.63
N ILE A 62 6.34 0.02 -0.06
CA ILE A 62 5.67 1.16 0.56
C ILE A 62 4.18 0.83 0.75
N PHE A 63 3.75 0.73 2.01
CA PHE A 63 2.38 0.47 2.41
C PHE A 63 1.95 1.51 3.44
N GLY A 64 0.75 2.08 3.27
CA GLY A 64 0.26 3.14 4.16
C GLY A 64 1.19 4.37 4.24
N GLY A 65 2.06 4.59 3.25
CA GLY A 65 3.09 5.65 3.26
C GLY A 65 4.36 5.32 4.05
N VAL A 66 4.49 4.11 4.57
CA VAL A 66 5.65 3.61 5.32
C VAL A 66 6.43 2.63 4.47
N LEU A 67 7.76 2.72 4.47
CA LEU A 67 8.62 1.75 3.81
C LEU A 67 8.86 0.55 4.72
N PHE A 68 8.39 -0.62 4.31
CA PHE A 68 8.69 -1.92 4.90
C PHE A 68 9.83 -2.57 4.11
N SER A 69 10.93 -2.91 4.78
CA SER A 69 12.15 -3.37 4.12
C SER A 69 12.89 -4.54 4.77
N ARG A 70 12.21 -5.26 5.66
CA ARG A 70 12.81 -6.37 6.38
C ARG A 70 12.72 -7.68 5.62
#